data_AF-A0A0W0STV6-F1
#
_entry.id   AF-A0A0W0STV6-F1
#
_cell.length_a   1.000
_cell.length_b   1.000
_cell.length_c   1.000
_cell.angle_alpha   90.00
_cell.angle_beta   90.00
_cell.angle_gamma   90.00
#
_symmetry.space_group_name_H-M   'P 1'
#
loop_
_entity.id
_entity.type
_entity.pdbx_description
1 polymer ?
#
loop_
_entity_poly.entity_id
_entity_poly.type
_entity_poly.pdbx_seq_one_letter_code
_entity_poly.pdbx_strand_id
1 'polypeptide(L)'
;MNKKIGLFSLSFIVFINAYAAPPTAQLSGSTDQQIQQLNTQIQTQLKQLQAQQQQQINNLSTQLQTQMKQMQTQLQQQIQTVNSQTQNQMKQIQNDLQQQIKQVQQQAVQSKG
;
A
#
# COMPACT_ATOMS: atom_id res chain seq x y z
N MET A 1 -56.36 -52.03 -49.47
CA MET A 1 -56.84 -50.65 -49.66
C MET A 1 -56.84 -49.96 -48.30
N ASN A 2 -56.16 -48.82 -48.24
CA ASN A 2 -56.18 -47.77 -47.20
C ASN A 2 -55.23 -47.90 -45.98
N LYS A 3 -54.13 -47.16 -46.11
CA LYS A 3 -53.04 -46.86 -45.17
C LYS A 3 -53.53 -46.21 -43.88
N LYS A 4 -52.97 -46.60 -42.74
CA LYS A 4 -52.94 -45.78 -41.51
C LYS A 4 -51.48 -45.50 -41.16
N ILE A 5 -50.95 -44.40 -41.69
CA ILE A 5 -49.66 -43.83 -41.27
C ILE A 5 -49.99 -42.95 -40.07
N GLY A 6 -49.55 -43.38 -38.88
CA GLY A 6 -49.62 -42.57 -37.67
C GLY A 6 -48.71 -41.36 -37.82
N LEU A 7 -49.30 -40.17 -37.77
CA LEU A 7 -48.59 -38.90 -37.82
C LEU A 7 -48.00 -38.65 -36.42
N PHE A 8 -46.75 -39.05 -36.19
CA PHE A 8 -46.01 -38.67 -34.98
C PHE A 8 -45.56 -37.21 -35.14
N SER A 9 -46.28 -36.28 -34.53
CA SER A 9 -45.88 -34.88 -34.44
C SER A 9 -44.68 -34.75 -33.51
N LEU A 10 -43.47 -34.63 -34.07
CA LEU A 10 -42.27 -34.29 -33.33
C LEU A 10 -42.31 -32.79 -33.00
N SER A 11 -42.77 -32.43 -31.80
CA SER A 11 -42.64 -31.07 -31.30
C SER A 11 -41.17 -30.81 -30.95
N PHE A 12 -40.44 -30.17 -31.86
CA PHE A 12 -39.09 -29.69 -31.59
C PHE A 12 -39.22 -28.43 -30.71
N ILE A 13 -39.07 -28.60 -29.39
CA ILE A 13 -38.96 -27.46 -28.47
C ILE A 13 -37.58 -26.84 -28.70
N VAL A 14 -37.54 -25.73 -29.44
CA VAL A 14 -36.37 -24.87 -29.50
C VAL A 14 -36.24 -24.17 -28.15
N PHE A 15 -35.34 -24.66 -27.29
CA PHE A 15 -34.88 -23.91 -26.13
C PHE A 15 -33.96 -22.78 -26.62
N ILE A 16 -34.55 -21.62 -26.88
CA ILE A 16 -33.79 -20.38 -27.03
C ILE A 16 -33.36 -19.93 -25.63
N ASN A 17 -32.13 -20.24 -25.25
CA ASN A 17 -31.47 -19.58 -24.13
C ASN A 17 -31.29 -18.11 -24.52
N ALA A 18 -32.16 -17.25 -23.97
CA ALA A 18 -31.98 -15.81 -24.04
C ALA A 18 -30.75 -15.44 -23.20
N TYR A 19 -29.59 -15.37 -23.84
CA TYR A 19 -28.45 -14.65 -23.26
C TYR A 19 -28.84 -13.17 -23.24
N ALA A 20 -29.32 -12.71 -22.08
CA ALA A 20 -29.47 -11.28 -21.82
C ALA A 20 -28.07 -10.66 -21.83
N ALA A 21 -27.69 -10.11 -22.98
CA ALA A 21 -26.52 -9.24 -23.08
C ALA A 21 -26.70 -8.08 -22.09
N PRO A 22 -25.65 -7.66 -21.36
CA PRO A 22 -25.72 -6.50 -20.49
C PRO A 22 -26.25 -5.31 -21.32
N PRO A 23 -27.05 -4.41 -20.75
CA PRO A 23 -27.67 -3.33 -21.50
C PRO A 23 -26.56 -2.47 -22.13
N THR A 24 -26.32 -2.68 -23.43
CA THR A 24 -25.48 -1.81 -24.23
C THR A 24 -26.24 -0.50 -24.34
N ALA A 25 -25.68 0.59 -23.84
CA ALA A 25 -26.25 1.92 -24.00
C ALA A 25 -26.49 2.18 -25.48
N GLN A 26 -27.75 2.08 -25.91
CA GLN A 26 -28.14 2.17 -27.30
C GLN A 26 -28.05 3.65 -27.70
N LEU A 27 -27.05 3.99 -28.51
CA LEU A 27 -26.87 5.33 -29.05
C LEU A 27 -27.97 5.62 -30.09
N SER A 28 -29.11 6.14 -29.65
CA SER A 28 -30.20 6.57 -30.53
C SER A 28 -29.99 8.01 -31.02
N GLY A 29 -29.91 8.21 -32.33
CA GLY A 29 -29.77 9.53 -32.95
C GLY A 29 -29.05 9.50 -34.29
N SER A 30 -28.96 10.66 -34.98
CA SER A 30 -28.07 10.81 -36.14
C SER A 30 -26.61 10.58 -35.72
N THR A 31 -25.72 10.28 -36.68
CA THR A 31 -24.28 10.07 -36.43
C THR A 31 -23.67 11.19 -35.56
N ASP A 32 -24.07 12.45 -35.78
CA ASP A 32 -23.59 13.59 -34.99
C ASP A 32 -24.00 13.52 -33.51
N GLN A 33 -25.22 13.06 -33.22
CA GLN A 33 -25.70 12.87 -31.85
C GLN A 33 -24.92 11.74 -31.15
N GLN A 34 -24.62 10.67 -31.89
CA GLN A 34 -23.81 9.56 -31.37
C GLN A 34 -22.37 10.00 -31.05
N ILE A 35 -21.76 10.81 -31.93
CA ILE A 35 -20.43 11.39 -31.70
C ILE A 35 -20.43 12.31 -30.47
N GLN A 36 -21.46 13.15 -30.31
CA GLN A 36 -21.58 14.02 -29.13
C GLN A 36 -21.70 13.21 -27.84
N GLN A 37 -22.53 12.16 -27.83
CA GLN A 37 -22.68 11.28 -26.68
C GLN A 37 -21.36 10.59 -26.32
N LEU A 38 -20.63 10.05 -27.30
CA LEU A 38 -19.32 9.45 -27.10
C LEU A 38 -18.31 10.46 -26.53
N ASN A 39 -18.27 11.69 -27.07
CA ASN A 39 -17.39 12.74 -26.57
C ASN A 39 -17.69 13.09 -25.11
N THR A 40 -18.96 13.19 -24.72
CA THR A 40 -19.35 13.43 -23.33
C THR A 40 -18.93 12.26 -22.42
N GLN A 41 -19.14 11.02 -22.87
CA GLN A 41 -18.72 9.83 -22.10
C GLN A 41 -17.21 9.80 -21.88
N ILE A 42 -16.42 10.04 -22.93
CA ILE A 42 -14.95 10.09 -22.87
C ILE A 42 -14.50 11.19 -21.91
N GLN A 43 -15.08 12.40 -22.00
CA GLN A 43 -14.73 13.50 -21.10
C GLN A 43 -15.04 13.17 -19.63
N THR A 44 -16.17 12.53 -19.36
CA THR A 44 -16.53 12.09 -18.00
C THR A 44 -15.56 11.03 -17.49
N GLN A 45 -15.22 10.03 -18.31
CA GLN A 45 -14.26 8.99 -17.93
C GLN A 45 -12.87 9.58 -17.66
N LEU A 46 -12.40 10.52 -18.49
CA LEU A 46 -11.13 11.21 -18.27
C LEU A 46 -11.12 12.00 -16.96
N LYS A 47 -12.20 12.72 -16.64
CA LYS A 47 -12.31 13.45 -15.37
C LYS A 47 -12.30 12.50 -14.17
N GLN A 48 -13.00 11.37 -14.26
CA GLN A 48 -13.00 10.35 -13.21
C GLN A 48 -11.61 9.75 -13.01
N LEU A 49 -10.92 9.42 -14.10
CA LEU A 49 -9.56 8.88 -14.05
C LEU A 49 -8.57 9.88 -13.45
N GLN A 50 -8.68 11.17 -13.81
CA GLN A 50 -7.86 12.23 -13.22
C GLN A 50 -8.10 12.36 -11.70
N ALA A 51 -9.37 12.33 -11.27
CA ALA A 51 -9.71 12.41 -9.85
C ALA A 51 -9.18 11.19 -9.06
N GLN A 52 -9.31 9.99 -9.63
CA GLN A 52 -8.76 8.76 -9.03
C GLN A 52 -7.24 8.81 -8.91
N GLN A 53 -6.53 9.25 -9.95
CA GLN A 53 -5.08 9.40 -9.89
C GLN A 53 -4.65 10.45 -8.85
N GLN A 54 -5.33 11.59 -8.78
CA GLN A 54 -5.05 12.61 -7.77
C GLN A 54 -5.24 12.07 -6.35
N GLN A 55 -6.30 11.28 -6.12
CA GLN A 55 -6.53 10.64 -4.82
C GLN A 55 -5.43 9.62 -4.49
N GLN A 56 -5.01 8.80 -5.46
CA GLN A 56 -3.92 7.84 -5.27
C GLN A 56 -2.59 8.53 -4.91
N ILE A 57 -2.26 9.61 -5.63
CA ILE A 57 -1.05 10.41 -5.36
C ILE A 57 -1.11 11.02 -3.95
N ASN A 58 -2.26 11.58 -3.54
CA ASN A 58 -2.42 12.15 -2.22
C ASN A 58 -2.25 11.08 -1.12
N ASN A 59 -2.87 9.91 -1.30
CA ASN A 59 -2.75 8.80 -0.36
C ASN A 59 -1.29 8.33 -0.23
N LEU A 60 -0.59 8.16 -1.35
CA LEU A 60 0.82 7.78 -1.36
C LEU A 60 1.68 8.83 -0.65
N SER A 61 1.45 10.11 -0.92
CA SER A 61 2.15 11.22 -0.26
C SER A 61 1.96 11.20 1.26
N THR A 62 0.72 11.00 1.73
CA THR A 62 0.44 10.88 3.18
C THR A 62 1.12 9.66 3.81
N GLN A 63 1.13 8.52 3.12
CA GLN A 63 1.81 7.31 3.59
C GLN A 63 3.32 7.53 3.70
N LEU A 64 3.94 8.12 2.68
CA LEU A 64 5.38 8.45 2.70
C LEU A 64 5.74 9.43 3.80
N GLN A 65 4.94 10.49 3.99
CA GLN A 65 5.14 11.44 5.10
C GLN A 65 5.06 10.76 6.46
N THR A 66 4.13 9.83 6.63
CA THR A 66 3.98 9.06 7.88
C THR A 66 5.19 8.17 8.13
N GLN A 67 5.63 7.42 7.11
CA GLN A 67 6.81 6.55 7.22
C GLN A 67 8.08 7.36 7.52
N MET A 68 8.26 8.52 6.87
CA MET A 68 9.40 9.40 7.17
C MET A 68 9.42 9.88 8.61
N LYS A 69 8.26 10.27 9.17
CA LYS A 69 8.15 10.67 10.59
C LYS A 69 8.48 9.51 11.52
N GLN A 70 7.96 8.31 11.24
CA GLN A 70 8.26 7.12 12.05
C GLN A 70 9.76 6.80 12.04
N MET A 71 10.39 6.83 10.86
CA MET A 71 11.83 6.63 10.72
C MET A 71 12.64 7.69 11.50
N GLN A 72 12.23 8.96 11.42
CA GLN A 72 12.87 10.04 12.18
C GLN A 72 12.81 9.79 13.69
N THR A 73 11.64 9.39 14.21
CA THR A 73 11.47 9.06 15.64
C THR A 73 12.33 7.86 16.04
N GLN A 74 12.35 6.80 15.23
CA GLN A 74 13.18 5.63 15.50
C GLN A 74 14.67 5.97 15.54
N LEU A 75 15.16 6.74 14.57
CA LEU A 75 16.55 7.19 14.54
C LEU A 75 16.90 8.05 15.77
N GLN A 76 16.00 8.95 16.18
CA GLN A 76 16.21 9.76 17.38
C GLN A 76 16.31 8.91 18.64
N GLN A 77 15.47 7.88 18.79
CA GLN A 77 15.53 6.93 19.91
C GLN A 77 16.83 6.11 19.90
N GLN A 78 17.28 5.65 18.73
CA GLN A 78 18.54 4.93 18.59
C GLN A 78 19.72 5.81 19.00
N ILE A 79 19.76 7.08 18.55
CA ILE A 79 20.80 8.04 18.94
C ILE A 79 20.81 8.25 20.46
N GLN A 80 19.65 8.43 21.09
CA GLN A 80 19.55 8.58 22.54
C GLN A 80 20.05 7.34 23.29
N THR A 81 19.75 6.15 22.77
CA THR A 81 20.19 4.87 23.34
C THR A 81 21.71 4.75 23.28
N VAL A 82 22.31 4.98 22.10
CA VAL A 82 23.76 4.95 21.91
C VAL A 82 24.44 5.98 22.80
N ASN A 83 23.92 7.21 22.88
CA ASN A 83 24.48 8.25 23.75
C ASN A 83 24.46 7.83 25.22
N SER A 84 23.37 7.23 25.69
CA SER A 84 23.24 6.77 27.08
C SER A 84 24.21 5.62 27.38
N GLN A 85 24.36 4.67 26.45
CA GLN A 85 25.31 3.56 26.57
C GLN A 85 26.75 4.09 26.63
N THR A 86 27.13 4.99 25.72
CA THR A 86 28.46 5.61 25.69
C THR A 86 28.75 6.37 26.98
N GLN A 87 27.80 7.14 27.50
CA GLN A 87 27.97 7.84 28.79
C GLN A 87 28.20 6.87 29.95
N ASN A 88 27.46 5.76 30.00
CA ASN A 88 27.64 4.75 31.03
C ASN A 88 29.00 4.06 30.93
N GLN A 89 29.44 3.72 29.72
CA GLN A 89 30.77 3.14 29.48
C GLN A 89 31.88 4.12 29.90
N MET A 90 31.76 5.41 29.58
CA MET A 90 32.74 6.41 30.02
C MET A 90 32.81 6.52 31.55
N LYS A 91 31.66 6.48 32.25
CA LYS A 91 31.64 6.48 33.72
C LYS A 91 32.31 5.24 34.31
N GLN A 92 32.07 4.06 33.72
CA GLN A 92 32.73 2.82 34.14
C GLN A 92 34.25 2.94 33.98
N ILE A 93 34.72 3.37 32.81
CA ILE A 93 36.14 3.59 32.54
C ILE A 93 36.76 4.57 33.55
N GLN A 94 36.07 5.69 33.83
CA GLN A 94 36.53 6.66 34.83
C GLN A 94 36.66 6.04 36.23
N ASN A 95 35.67 5.28 36.67
CA ASN A 95 35.70 4.61 37.97
C ASN A 95 36.82 3.56 38.05
N ASP A 96 37.03 2.80 36.99
CA ASP A 96 38.08 1.78 36.93
C ASP A 96 39.46 2.41 36.97
N LEU A 97 39.67 3.49 36.21
CA LEU A 97 40.91 4.27 36.24
C LEU A 97 41.17 4.86 37.64
N GLN A 98 40.15 5.42 38.28
CA GLN A 98 40.28 5.95 39.64
C GLN A 98 40.68 4.86 40.65
N GLN A 99 40.11 3.66 40.52
CA GLN A 99 40.47 2.52 41.37
C GLN A 99 41.91 2.06 41.14
N GLN A 100 42.33 1.93 39.87
CA GLN A 100 43.71 1.56 39.52
C GLN A 100 44.72 2.59 40.05
N ILE A 101 44.42 3.89 39.91
CA ILE A 101 45.27 4.96 40.45
C ILE A 101 45.41 4.82 41.97
N LYS A 102 44.31 4.58 42.70
CA LYS A 102 44.36 4.37 44.15
C LYS A 102 45.20 3.16 44.53
N GLN A 103 45.06 2.05 43.81
CA GLN A 103 45.86 0.84 44.04
C GLN A 103 47.35 1.08 43.82
N VAL A 104 47.72 1.73 42.72
CA VAL A 104 49.12 2.09 42.43
C VAL A 104 49.68 3.02 43.51
N GLN A 105 48.91 4.02 43.95
CA GLN A 105 49.32 4.92 45.03
C GLN A 105 49.56 4.17 46.35
N GLN A 106 48.68 3.23 46.72
CA GLN A 106 48.84 2.41 47.92
C GLN A 106 50.10 1.54 47.84
N GLN A 107 50.33 0.87 46.70
CA GLN A 107 51.53 0.06 46.48
C GLN A 107 52.81 0.90 46.58
N ALA A 108 52.82 2.09 45.99
CA ALA A 108 53.98 2.99 46.02
C ALA A 108 54.29 3.55 47.42
N VAL A 109 53.28 3.69 48.28
CA VAL A 109 53.48 4.06 49.69
C VAL A 109 54.04 2.88 50.48
N GLN A 110 53.50 1.69 50.30
CA GLN A 110 53.96 0.47 50.98
C GLN A 110 55.40 0.09 50.60
N SER A 111 55.82 0.32 49.36
CA SER A 111 57.19 0.02 48.91
C SER A 111 58.25 0.99 49.45
N LYS A 112 57.85 2.07 50.11
CA LYS A 112 58.76 3.10 50.67
C LYS A 112 58.86 3.04 52.20
N GLY A 113 58.03 2.24 52.86
CA GLY A 113 57.99 2.07 54.31
C GLY A 113 58.82 0.89 54.80
#